data_AF-A0A955RH70-F1
#
_entry.id   AF-A0A955RH70-F1
#
_cell.length_a   1.000
_cell.length_b   1.000
_cell.length_c   1.000
_cell.angle_alpha   90.00
_cell.angle_beta   90.00
_cell.angle_gamma   90.00
#
_symmetry.space_group_name_H-M   'P 1'
#
loop_
_entity.id
_entity.type
_entity.pdbx_description
1 polymer ?
#
loop_
_entity_poly.entity_id
_entity_poly.type
_entity_poly.pdbx_seq_one_letter_code
_entity_poly.pdbx_strand_id
1 'polypeptide(L)'
;MISLLLTAAVPHPGGDAVVVVSNAVPGETIGFLSSLGGVAAGPCPPQLGGLCLDLGADTLLSGTAVADASGHATLEIPVPTQLPVGATVTFQAAARRGAGGASSVKSNAVVRTVGDPAWFNGVHLNGALGDWSADELFPTTSGGATLGGVTWDSDRIYFTFQHPDVANGGPEHWEIVTIGTGVGSASVPPLNTQQPGLPFAASLQLRRKADGSYDDLSSGTARAGSRRRTS
;
A
#
# COMPACT_ATOMS: atom_id res chain seq x y z
N MET A 1 2.31 -12.57 26.44
CA MET A 1 3.50 -12.52 25.58
C MET A 1 3.19 -11.54 24.46
N ILE A 2 4.06 -10.56 24.15
CA ILE A 2 3.81 -9.61 23.06
C ILE A 2 4.17 -10.31 21.74
N SER A 3 3.22 -10.41 20.83
CA SER A 3 3.43 -10.94 19.48
C SER A 3 4.12 -9.90 18.60
N LEU A 4 4.96 -10.36 17.68
CA LEU A 4 5.56 -9.52 16.66
C LEU A 4 4.49 -9.04 15.67
N LEU A 5 4.63 -7.82 15.16
CA LEU A 5 3.82 -7.33 14.05
C LEU A 5 4.70 -7.16 12.82
N LEU A 6 4.41 -7.90 11.76
CA LEU A 6 5.15 -7.85 10.50
C LEU A 6 4.34 -7.10 9.44
N THR A 7 5.02 -6.24 8.70
CA THR A 7 4.56 -5.65 7.45
C THR A 7 5.56 -5.98 6.34
N ALA A 8 5.07 -6.21 5.12
CA ALA A 8 5.88 -6.51 3.95
C ALA A 8 5.46 -5.64 2.77
N ALA A 9 6.43 -5.02 2.10
CA ALA A 9 6.25 -4.42 0.78
C ALA A 9 5.97 -5.50 -0.28
N VAL A 10 5.45 -5.10 -1.42
CA VAL A 10 5.19 -6.03 -2.52
C VAL A 10 6.51 -6.48 -3.13
N PRO A 11 6.76 -7.81 -3.27
CA PRO A 11 7.93 -8.30 -3.99
C PRO A 11 7.81 -8.03 -5.49
N HIS A 12 8.82 -7.38 -6.08
CA HIS A 12 8.95 -7.21 -7.53
C HIS A 12 10.10 -8.07 -8.07
N PRO A 13 9.93 -8.83 -9.18
CA PRO A 13 11.01 -9.64 -9.73
C PRO A 13 12.26 -8.80 -10.04
N GLY A 14 13.41 -9.20 -9.50
CA GLY A 14 14.68 -8.49 -9.68
C GLY A 14 14.88 -7.26 -8.78
N GLY A 15 13.89 -6.90 -7.96
CA GLY A 15 14.02 -5.90 -6.90
C GLY A 15 14.18 -6.51 -5.52
N ASP A 16 13.88 -5.71 -4.50
CA ASP A 16 13.88 -6.14 -3.10
C ASP A 16 12.47 -6.08 -2.50
N ALA A 17 12.14 -7.04 -1.65
CA ALA A 17 10.98 -6.98 -0.78
C ALA A 17 11.42 -6.46 0.60
N VAL A 18 11.00 -5.25 0.95
CA VAL A 18 11.26 -4.67 2.27
C VAL A 18 10.27 -5.23 3.28
N VAL A 19 10.79 -5.85 4.34
CA VAL A 19 9.99 -6.37 5.45
C VAL A 19 10.38 -5.65 6.73
N VAL A 20 9.36 -5.26 7.52
CA VAL A 20 9.54 -4.53 8.77
C VAL A 20 8.77 -5.22 9.88
N VAL A 21 9.45 -5.44 11.00
CA VAL A 21 8.87 -5.98 12.22
C VAL A 21 8.84 -4.89 13.28
N SER A 22 7.72 -4.82 14.00
CA SER A 22 7.55 -4.01 15.20
C SER A 22 7.19 -4.90 16.41
N ASN A 23 7.22 -4.30 17.61
CA ASN A 23 7.02 -4.98 18.89
C ASN A 23 8.10 -6.02 19.25
N ALA A 24 9.29 -5.91 18.65
CA ALA A 24 10.46 -6.67 19.10
C ALA A 24 11.04 -6.07 20.38
N VAL A 25 11.78 -6.88 21.14
CA VAL A 25 12.57 -6.35 22.27
C VAL A 25 13.78 -5.61 21.68
N PRO A 26 14.13 -4.39 22.14
CA PRO A 26 15.33 -3.71 21.67
C PRO A 26 16.60 -4.57 21.79
N GLY A 27 17.38 -4.67 20.72
CA GLY A 27 18.58 -5.52 20.62
C GLY A 27 18.30 -7.00 20.30
N GLU A 28 17.03 -7.40 20.15
CA GLU A 28 16.65 -8.77 19.79
C GLU A 28 16.95 -9.09 18.32
N THR A 29 17.48 -10.28 18.05
CA THR A 29 17.64 -10.77 16.68
C THR A 29 16.33 -11.36 16.17
N ILE A 30 15.83 -10.80 15.07
CA ILE A 30 14.62 -11.23 14.37
C ILE A 30 15.02 -12.02 13.12
N GLY A 31 14.50 -13.24 13.00
CA GLY A 31 14.59 -14.03 11.78
C GLY A 31 13.41 -13.73 10.86
N PHE A 32 13.70 -13.42 9.60
CA PHE A 32 12.70 -13.18 8.56
C PHE A 32 12.69 -14.37 7.62
N LEU A 33 11.50 -14.96 7.45
CA LEU A 33 11.30 -16.14 6.64
C LEU A 33 10.29 -15.86 5.55
N SER A 34 10.46 -16.54 4.42
CA SER A 34 9.51 -16.51 3.31
C SER A 34 9.25 -17.92 2.78
N SER A 35 8.08 -18.12 2.18
CA SER A 35 7.75 -19.33 1.43
C SER A 35 6.95 -18.96 0.19
N LEU A 36 7.07 -19.76 -0.87
CA LEU A 36 6.13 -19.69 -1.99
C LEU A 36 4.80 -20.33 -1.59
N GLY A 37 3.70 -19.79 -2.10
CA GLY A 37 2.34 -20.19 -1.75
C GLY A 37 1.74 -19.39 -0.59
N GLY A 38 0.53 -19.78 -0.18
CA GLY A 38 -0.20 -19.14 0.92
C GLY A 38 0.18 -19.64 2.31
N VAL A 39 -0.60 -19.23 3.32
CA VAL A 39 -0.44 -19.65 4.72
C VAL A 39 -0.69 -21.17 4.85
N ALA A 40 0.24 -21.88 5.47
CA ALA A 40 0.15 -23.32 5.71
C ALA A 40 0.82 -23.68 7.04
N ALA A 41 0.58 -24.88 7.56
CA ALA A 41 1.31 -25.39 8.72
C ALA A 41 2.77 -25.67 8.31
N GLY A 42 3.69 -24.87 8.86
CA GLY A 42 5.09 -24.87 8.45
C GLY A 42 6.01 -25.67 9.34
N PRO A 43 7.31 -25.71 8.98
CA PRO A 43 8.32 -26.37 9.79
C PRO A 43 8.47 -25.70 11.16
N CYS A 44 9.12 -26.39 12.09
CA CYS A 44 9.46 -25.89 13.42
C CYS A 44 10.99 -25.82 13.56
N PRO A 45 11.65 -24.78 13.00
CA PRO A 45 13.11 -24.75 12.92
C PRO A 45 13.75 -24.77 14.31
N PRO A 46 14.74 -25.66 14.57
CA PRO A 46 15.46 -25.69 15.85
C PRO A 46 16.15 -24.36 16.17
N GLN A 47 16.58 -23.62 15.14
CA GLN A 47 17.21 -22.30 15.26
C GLN A 47 16.27 -21.25 15.88
N LEU A 48 14.96 -21.47 15.78
CA LEU A 48 13.91 -20.63 16.39
C LEU A 48 13.37 -21.24 17.69
N GLY A 49 14.05 -22.25 18.23
CA GLY A 49 13.62 -22.94 19.44
C GLY A 49 12.50 -23.96 19.23
N GLY A 50 12.31 -24.44 18.01
CA GLY A 50 11.22 -25.38 17.69
C GLY A 50 9.84 -24.72 17.62
N LEU A 51 9.79 -23.38 17.50
CA LEU A 51 8.54 -22.68 17.21
C LEU A 51 8.08 -23.00 15.78
N CYS A 52 6.91 -23.61 15.66
CA CYS A 52 6.31 -23.92 14.36
C CYS A 52 5.80 -22.66 13.66
N LEU A 53 6.11 -22.54 12.37
CA LEU A 53 5.76 -21.39 11.54
C LEU A 53 4.44 -21.61 10.79
N ASP A 54 3.86 -20.54 10.26
CA ASP A 54 2.66 -20.59 9.41
C ASP A 54 3.04 -20.32 7.94
N LEU A 55 4.06 -21.05 7.49
CA LEU A 55 4.65 -20.98 6.15
C LEU A 55 4.57 -22.35 5.46
N GLY A 56 4.63 -22.39 4.13
CA GLY A 56 4.58 -23.65 3.38
C GLY A 56 5.82 -24.55 3.58
N ALA A 57 5.82 -25.73 2.95
CA ALA A 57 6.92 -26.70 3.05
C ALA A 57 8.26 -26.13 2.57
N ASP A 58 8.25 -25.25 1.56
CA ASP A 58 9.43 -24.60 0.99
C ASP A 58 9.79 -23.30 1.74
N THR A 59 9.79 -23.35 3.08
CA THR A 59 10.17 -22.21 3.92
C THR A 59 11.68 -21.95 3.85
N LEU A 60 12.05 -20.73 3.49
CA LEU A 60 13.43 -20.23 3.48
C LEU A 60 13.62 -19.20 4.59
N LEU A 61 14.71 -19.32 5.35
CA LEU A 61 15.20 -18.22 6.19
C LEU A 61 15.88 -17.20 5.27
N SER A 62 15.19 -16.10 4.99
CA SER A 62 15.67 -15.05 4.07
C SER A 62 16.79 -14.21 4.68
N GLY A 63 16.81 -14.05 6.01
CA GLY A 63 17.87 -13.36 6.72
C GLY A 63 17.50 -13.04 8.17
N THR A 64 18.35 -12.23 8.82
CA THR A 64 18.13 -11.76 10.19
C THR A 64 18.46 -10.28 10.31
N ALA A 65 17.74 -9.55 11.16
CA ALA A 65 18.09 -8.20 11.57
C ALA A 65 17.95 -8.04 13.09
N VAL A 66 18.68 -7.08 13.66
CA VAL A 66 18.60 -6.76 15.10
C VAL A 66 17.62 -5.61 15.29
N ALA A 67 16.69 -5.76 16.22
CA ALA A 67 15.73 -4.73 16.56
C ALA A 67 16.43 -3.52 17.19
N ASP A 68 16.06 -2.32 16.74
CA ASP A 68 16.59 -1.06 17.25
C ASP A 68 16.03 -0.68 18.63
N ALA A 69 16.38 0.52 19.12
CA ALA A 69 15.91 1.02 20.41
C ALA A 69 14.38 1.20 20.50
N SER A 70 13.69 1.30 19.35
CA SER A 70 12.23 1.40 19.27
C SER A 70 11.53 0.03 19.14
N GLY A 71 12.31 -1.06 19.06
CA GLY A 71 11.77 -2.41 18.86
C GLY A 71 11.42 -2.69 17.40
N HIS A 72 12.04 -1.99 16.45
CA HIS A 72 11.86 -2.19 15.01
C HIS A 72 13.05 -2.92 14.39
N ALA A 73 12.78 -3.87 13.51
CA ALA A 73 13.79 -4.55 12.71
C ALA A 73 13.36 -4.54 11.24
N THR A 74 14.27 -4.19 10.34
CA THR A 74 14.02 -4.11 8.89
C THR A 74 14.98 -5.03 8.16
N LEU A 75 14.48 -5.74 7.14
CA LEU A 75 15.31 -6.53 6.22
C LEU A 75 14.85 -6.28 4.79
N GLU A 76 15.82 -6.15 3.88
CA GLU A 76 15.61 -6.15 2.44
C GLU A 76 15.87 -7.57 1.91
N ILE A 77 14.85 -8.19 1.32
CA ILE A 77 14.94 -9.55 0.79
C ILE A 77 15.04 -9.48 -0.73
N PRO A 78 16.16 -9.90 -1.34
CA PRO A 78 16.29 -9.89 -2.79
C PRO A 78 15.29 -10.85 -3.43
N VAL A 79 14.53 -10.36 -4.41
CA VAL A 79 13.51 -11.12 -5.13
C VAL A 79 14.09 -11.62 -6.45
N PRO A 80 14.17 -12.94 -6.69
CA PRO A 80 14.72 -13.48 -7.92
C PRO A 80 14.00 -12.94 -9.17
N THR A 81 14.76 -12.63 -10.22
CA THR A 81 14.19 -12.18 -11.52
C THR A 81 13.32 -13.24 -12.18
N GLN A 82 13.52 -14.52 -11.85
CA GLN A 82 12.73 -15.64 -12.38
C GLN A 82 11.41 -15.86 -11.63
N LEU A 83 11.15 -15.14 -10.53
CA LEU A 83 9.92 -15.31 -9.76
C LEU A 83 8.74 -14.77 -10.59
N PRO A 84 7.73 -15.61 -10.95
CA PRO A 84 6.65 -15.17 -11.82
C PRO A 84 5.81 -14.06 -11.18
N VAL A 85 5.47 -13.04 -11.96
CA VAL A 85 4.40 -12.08 -11.59
C VAL A 85 3.10 -12.85 -11.39
N GLY A 86 2.36 -12.53 -10.34
CA GLY A 86 1.18 -13.27 -9.91
C GLY A 86 1.46 -14.43 -8.96
N ALA A 87 2.73 -14.79 -8.72
CA ALA A 87 3.05 -15.81 -7.72
C ALA A 87 2.73 -15.33 -6.31
N THR A 88 2.18 -16.20 -5.47
CA THR A 88 1.96 -15.91 -4.05
C THR A 88 3.24 -16.16 -3.25
N VAL A 89 3.63 -15.19 -2.42
CA VAL A 89 4.72 -15.27 -1.45
C VAL A 89 4.15 -14.96 -0.07
N THR A 90 4.47 -15.79 0.91
CA THR A 90 4.12 -15.55 2.31
C THR A 90 5.37 -15.24 3.11
N PHE A 91 5.32 -14.21 3.94
CA PHE A 91 6.39 -13.79 4.84
C PHE A 91 5.97 -14.01 6.29
N GLN A 92 6.91 -14.37 7.16
CA GLN A 92 6.70 -14.40 8.61
C GLN A 92 8.00 -14.04 9.32
N ALA A 93 7.88 -13.38 10.48
CA ALA A 93 9.00 -13.09 11.35
C ALA A 93 8.92 -13.91 12.63
N ALA A 94 10.07 -14.29 13.17
CA ALA A 94 10.17 -15.00 14.43
C ALA A 94 11.37 -14.53 15.25
N ALA A 95 11.23 -14.57 16.56
CA ALA A 95 12.30 -14.29 17.48
C ALA A 95 12.45 -15.42 18.50
N ARG A 96 13.68 -15.87 18.70
CA ARG A 96 13.97 -16.91 19.68
C ARG A 96 14.15 -16.26 21.06
N ARG A 97 13.29 -16.63 22.02
CA ARG A 97 13.35 -16.09 23.39
C ARG A 97 13.35 -17.20 24.44
N GLY A 98 14.02 -16.93 25.56
CA GLY A 98 14.09 -17.86 26.70
C GLY A 98 15.01 -19.06 26.46
N ALA A 99 15.25 -19.83 27.52
CA ALA A 99 16.10 -21.03 27.45
C ALA A 99 15.53 -22.04 26.44
N GLY A 100 16.37 -22.49 25.51
CA GLY A 100 15.94 -23.39 24.44
C GLY A 100 14.97 -22.79 23.41
N GLY A 101 14.49 -21.55 23.60
CA GLY A 101 13.40 -20.96 22.81
C GLY A 101 11.99 -21.27 23.35
N ALA A 102 11.87 -21.67 24.62
CA ALA A 102 10.59 -21.94 25.26
C ALA A 102 9.63 -20.72 25.30
N SER A 103 10.13 -19.52 25.02
CA SER A 103 9.35 -18.28 24.94
C SER A 103 9.41 -17.62 23.57
N SER A 104 9.89 -18.34 22.54
CA SER A 104 9.94 -17.83 21.17
C SER A 104 8.57 -17.32 20.72
N VAL A 105 8.59 -16.25 19.93
CA VAL A 105 7.38 -15.61 19.37
C VAL A 105 7.49 -15.53 17.86
N LYS A 106 6.34 -15.48 17.18
CA LYS A 106 6.23 -15.22 15.74
C LYS A 106 5.22 -14.11 15.48
N SER A 107 5.31 -13.49 14.30
CA SER A 107 4.27 -12.61 13.78
C SER A 107 3.13 -13.42 13.18
N ASN A 108 2.04 -12.75 12.80
CA ASN A 108 1.13 -13.32 11.80
C ASN A 108 1.87 -13.47 10.45
N ALA A 109 1.42 -14.41 9.62
CA ALA A 109 1.90 -14.55 8.26
C ALA A 109 1.32 -13.44 7.37
N VAL A 110 2.15 -12.87 6.49
CA VAL A 110 1.78 -11.80 5.57
C VAL A 110 1.89 -12.32 4.14
N VAL A 111 0.76 -12.39 3.45
CA VAL A 111 0.68 -12.86 2.06
C VAL A 111 0.81 -11.69 1.10
N ARG A 112 1.60 -11.86 0.04
CA ARG A 112 1.76 -10.93 -1.07
C ARG A 112 1.72 -11.66 -2.40
N THR A 113 1.31 -10.96 -3.43
CA THR A 113 1.42 -11.43 -4.81
C THR A 113 2.56 -10.68 -5.49
N VAL A 114 3.42 -11.42 -6.18
CA VAL A 114 4.60 -10.87 -6.84
C VAL A 114 4.21 -9.98 -8.00
N GLY A 115 4.78 -8.78 -8.03
CA GLY A 115 4.51 -7.81 -9.07
C GLY A 115 3.13 -7.18 -8.99
N ASP A 116 2.38 -7.36 -7.89
CA ASP A 116 1.27 -6.47 -7.60
C ASP A 116 1.82 -5.03 -7.60
N PRO A 117 1.19 -4.10 -8.32
CA PRO A 117 1.77 -2.77 -8.46
C PRO A 117 1.72 -2.06 -7.09
N ALA A 118 2.74 -1.25 -6.79
CA ALA A 118 2.76 -0.44 -5.57
C ALA A 118 1.48 0.41 -5.50
N TRP A 119 0.83 0.47 -4.33
CA TRP A 119 -0.51 1.06 -4.13
C TRP A 119 -1.70 0.19 -4.57
N PHE A 120 -1.53 -1.13 -4.56
CA PHE A 120 -2.64 -2.08 -4.67
C PHE A 120 -3.19 -2.44 -3.28
N ASN A 121 -4.36 -1.94 -2.90
CA ASN A 121 -5.02 -2.33 -1.66
C ASN A 121 -6.56 -2.37 -1.79
N GLY A 122 -7.22 -3.23 -1.00
CA GLY A 122 -8.67 -3.22 -0.84
C GLY A 122 -9.05 -2.19 0.23
N VAL A 123 -9.06 -0.90 -0.12
CA VAL A 123 -9.32 0.17 0.85
C VAL A 123 -10.75 0.10 1.38
N HIS A 124 -10.90 0.07 2.70
CA HIS A 124 -12.19 0.25 3.35
C HIS A 124 -12.49 1.75 3.43
N LEU A 125 -13.19 2.32 2.45
CA LEU A 125 -13.53 3.75 2.42
C LEU A 125 -14.49 4.13 3.57
N ASN A 126 -13.95 4.47 4.74
CA ASN A 126 -14.73 5.03 5.86
C ASN A 126 -14.43 6.52 6.10
N GLY A 127 -13.51 7.10 5.32
CA GLY A 127 -13.09 8.50 5.42
C GLY A 127 -11.97 8.75 6.42
N ALA A 128 -11.41 7.72 7.05
CA ALA A 128 -10.24 7.84 7.92
C ALA A 128 -8.93 7.76 7.12
N LEU A 129 -7.95 8.57 7.51
CA LEU A 129 -6.59 8.49 6.95
C LEU A 129 -5.88 7.17 7.29
N GLY A 130 -6.30 6.48 8.35
CA GLY A 130 -5.75 5.18 8.73
C GLY A 130 -6.05 4.06 7.72
N ASP A 131 -6.97 4.30 6.77
CA ASP A 131 -7.24 3.36 5.67
C ASP A 131 -6.14 3.40 4.59
N TRP A 132 -5.25 4.40 4.62
CA TRP A 132 -4.21 4.66 3.62
C TRP A 132 -2.83 4.34 4.19
N SER A 133 -2.01 3.64 3.42
CA SER A 133 -0.60 3.48 3.76
C SER A 133 0.17 4.79 3.53
N ALA A 134 1.30 4.94 4.24
CA ALA A 134 2.11 6.15 4.11
C ALA A 134 2.61 6.39 2.68
N ASP A 135 2.87 5.32 1.92
CA ASP A 135 3.34 5.42 0.54
C ASP A 135 2.24 5.80 -0.45
N GLU A 136 0.97 5.65 -0.08
CA GLU A 136 -0.19 6.05 -0.90
C GLU A 136 -0.57 7.52 -0.70
N LEU A 137 0.04 8.19 0.29
CA LEU A 137 -0.23 9.57 0.65
C LEU A 137 0.93 10.47 0.22
N PHE A 138 0.62 11.66 -0.29
CA PHE A 138 1.61 12.64 -0.70
C PHE A 138 1.20 14.06 -0.27
N PRO A 139 2.16 14.91 0.11
CA PRO A 139 1.87 16.29 0.49
C PRO A 139 1.40 17.10 -0.72
N THR A 140 0.42 17.98 -0.52
CA THR A 140 0.01 18.93 -1.56
C THR A 140 0.78 20.25 -1.45
N THR A 141 0.78 21.03 -2.52
CA THR A 141 1.43 22.35 -2.58
C THR A 141 0.68 23.44 -1.79
N SER A 142 -0.51 23.14 -1.27
CA SER A 142 -1.36 24.07 -0.51
C SER A 142 -0.76 24.49 0.85
N GLY A 143 0.21 23.71 1.37
CA GLY A 143 0.75 23.87 2.72
C GLY A 143 -0.24 23.42 3.80
N GLY A 144 0.24 23.27 5.04
CA GLY A 144 -0.62 22.99 6.20
C GLY A 144 -1.24 21.59 6.24
N ALA A 145 -0.43 20.54 6.42
CA ALA A 145 -0.86 19.15 6.63
C ALA A 145 -1.93 18.63 5.64
N THR A 146 -1.97 19.18 4.44
CA THR A 146 -2.86 18.75 3.35
C THR A 146 -2.24 17.59 2.60
N LEU A 147 -3.00 16.53 2.43
CA LEU A 147 -2.56 15.28 1.80
C LEU A 147 -3.47 14.95 0.62
N GLY A 148 -2.86 14.54 -0.48
CA GLY A 148 -3.55 13.75 -1.51
C GLY A 148 -3.20 12.29 -1.31
N GLY A 149 -4.03 11.39 -1.80
CA GLY A 149 -3.68 9.98 -1.87
C GLY A 149 -4.29 9.27 -3.05
N VAL A 150 -3.59 8.24 -3.51
CA VAL A 150 -4.04 7.35 -4.59
C VAL A 150 -3.71 5.90 -4.23
N THR A 151 -4.69 5.04 -4.42
CA THR A 151 -4.55 3.58 -4.33
C THR A 151 -5.50 2.95 -5.35
N TRP A 152 -5.39 1.66 -5.60
CA TRP A 152 -6.32 0.95 -6.46
C TRP A 152 -6.44 -0.52 -6.03
N ASP A 153 -7.50 -1.17 -6.50
CA ASP A 153 -7.65 -2.62 -6.44
C ASP A 153 -7.74 -3.19 -7.87
N SER A 154 -8.27 -4.41 -8.02
CA SER A 154 -8.41 -5.05 -9.33
C SER A 154 -9.37 -4.33 -10.26
N ASP A 155 -10.31 -3.55 -9.73
CA ASP A 155 -11.46 -3.00 -10.46
C ASP A 155 -11.61 -1.47 -10.32
N ARG A 156 -10.96 -0.83 -9.34
CA ARG A 156 -11.17 0.57 -9.00
C ARG A 156 -9.87 1.29 -8.68
N ILE A 157 -9.82 2.57 -9.03
CA ILE A 157 -8.84 3.52 -8.52
C ILE A 157 -9.55 4.39 -7.48
N TYR A 158 -8.92 4.56 -6.33
CA TYR A 158 -9.39 5.34 -5.21
C TYR A 158 -8.52 6.59 -5.06
N PHE A 159 -9.16 7.71 -4.76
CA PHE A 159 -8.50 8.97 -4.46
C PHE A 159 -8.96 9.47 -3.09
N THR A 160 -8.05 10.08 -2.33
CA THR A 160 -8.38 10.84 -1.12
C THR A 160 -7.75 12.21 -1.17
N PHE A 161 -8.41 13.18 -0.54
CA PHE A 161 -7.90 14.53 -0.34
C PHE A 161 -8.25 15.00 1.06
N GLN A 162 -7.23 15.38 1.82
CA GLN A 162 -7.36 16.07 3.08
C GLN A 162 -7.06 17.56 2.86
N HIS A 163 -8.09 18.40 2.91
CA HIS A 163 -7.96 19.84 2.80
C HIS A 163 -9.08 20.53 3.59
N PRO A 164 -8.83 21.68 4.27
CA PRO A 164 -9.88 22.43 4.97
C PRO A 164 -11.11 22.72 4.09
N ASP A 165 -10.93 23.15 2.85
CA ASP A 165 -12.01 23.37 1.88
C ASP A 165 -12.87 22.13 1.60
N VAL A 166 -12.26 20.94 1.56
CA VAL A 166 -13.00 19.68 1.38
C VAL A 166 -13.75 19.33 2.67
N ALA A 167 -13.10 19.49 3.83
CA ALA A 167 -13.66 19.17 5.13
C ALA A 167 -14.82 20.12 5.53
N ASN A 168 -14.69 21.41 5.22
CA ASN A 168 -15.72 22.42 5.44
C ASN A 168 -16.85 22.28 4.41
N GLY A 169 -16.54 21.75 3.22
CA GLY A 169 -17.48 21.55 2.12
C GLY A 169 -18.06 22.86 1.58
N GLY A 170 -19.09 22.75 0.75
CA GLY A 170 -19.82 23.89 0.21
C GLY A 170 -19.82 23.95 -1.33
N PRO A 171 -20.70 24.77 -1.93
CA PRO A 171 -20.94 24.77 -3.38
C PRO A 171 -19.80 25.39 -4.20
N GLU A 172 -18.86 26.06 -3.54
CA GLU A 172 -17.70 26.75 -4.13
C GLU A 172 -16.42 25.91 -4.09
N HIS A 173 -16.39 24.81 -3.34
CA HIS A 173 -15.21 23.97 -3.19
C HIS A 173 -15.28 22.74 -4.12
N TRP A 174 -14.19 22.50 -4.84
CA TRP A 174 -14.10 21.49 -5.87
C TRP A 174 -12.92 20.55 -5.64
N GLU A 175 -13.16 19.27 -5.84
CA GLU A 175 -12.14 18.24 -6.01
C GLU A 175 -11.99 17.96 -7.50
N ILE A 176 -10.76 18.03 -8.00
CA ILE A 176 -10.46 17.83 -9.41
C ILE A 176 -9.25 16.93 -9.52
N VAL A 177 -9.47 15.73 -10.07
CA VAL A 177 -8.41 14.76 -10.34
C VAL A 177 -8.21 14.67 -11.83
N THR A 178 -6.98 14.92 -12.26
CA THR A 178 -6.59 14.89 -13.67
C THR A 178 -5.57 13.78 -13.86
N ILE A 179 -5.86 12.84 -14.75
CA ILE A 179 -5.01 11.68 -15.04
C ILE A 179 -4.50 11.80 -16.46
N GLY A 180 -3.20 11.60 -16.66
CA GLY A 180 -2.55 11.64 -17.96
C GLY A 180 -1.89 10.31 -18.29
N THR A 181 -2.06 9.85 -19.53
CA THR A 181 -1.37 8.68 -20.08
C THR A 181 -0.32 9.08 -21.14
N GLY A 182 0.02 10.37 -21.22
CA GLY A 182 0.87 10.95 -22.27
C GLY A 182 0.15 11.25 -23.59
N VAL A 183 -1.14 10.91 -23.69
CA VAL A 183 -2.04 11.30 -24.78
C VAL A 183 -3.18 12.16 -24.22
N GLY A 184 -3.56 13.24 -24.92
CA GLY A 184 -4.65 14.12 -24.49
C GLY A 184 -4.35 15.62 -24.59
N SER A 185 -4.97 16.41 -23.71
CA SER A 185 -4.88 17.89 -23.69
C SER A 185 -4.10 18.39 -22.48
N ALA A 186 -3.22 19.37 -22.67
CA ALA A 186 -2.56 20.11 -21.59
C ALA A 186 -3.44 21.24 -21.00
N SER A 187 -4.68 21.35 -21.47
CA SER A 187 -5.70 22.24 -20.92
C SER A 187 -6.88 21.42 -20.40
N VAL A 188 -7.33 21.75 -19.19
CA VAL A 188 -8.61 21.25 -18.67
C VAL A 188 -9.78 22.14 -19.12
N PRO A 189 -11.02 21.61 -19.16
CA PRO A 189 -12.22 22.44 -19.27
C PRO A 189 -12.21 23.56 -18.22
N PRO A 190 -12.67 24.77 -18.57
CA PRO A 190 -12.73 25.88 -17.63
C PRO A 190 -13.64 25.56 -16.44
N LEU A 191 -13.22 26.01 -15.26
CA LEU A 191 -13.94 25.91 -13.99
C LEU A 191 -14.28 27.33 -13.57
N ASN A 192 -15.51 27.73 -13.88
CA ASN A 192 -15.90 29.14 -13.81
C ASN A 192 -14.93 30.01 -14.65
N THR A 193 -14.26 31.00 -14.06
CA THR A 193 -13.31 31.89 -14.74
C THR A 193 -11.87 31.36 -14.77
N GLN A 194 -11.60 30.19 -14.19
CA GLN A 194 -10.26 29.62 -14.14
C GLN A 194 -10.07 28.54 -15.22
N GLN A 195 -8.91 28.54 -15.86
CA GLN A 195 -8.49 27.50 -16.80
C GLN A 195 -7.03 27.13 -16.51
N PRO A 196 -6.77 26.26 -15.52
CA PRO A 196 -5.42 25.84 -15.19
C PRO A 196 -4.72 25.17 -16.38
N GLY A 197 -3.50 25.60 -16.68
CA GLY A 197 -2.61 24.86 -17.57
C GLY A 197 -2.04 23.65 -16.85
N LEU A 198 -1.95 22.52 -17.54
CA LEU A 198 -1.36 21.30 -17.01
C LEU A 198 0.07 21.13 -17.52
N PRO A 199 1.01 20.64 -16.69
CA PRO A 199 2.36 20.31 -17.13
C PRO A 199 2.42 18.99 -17.93
N PHE A 200 1.28 18.32 -18.15
CA PHE A 200 1.18 17.07 -18.89
C PHE A 200 -0.14 16.99 -19.68
N ALA A 201 -0.18 16.09 -20.67
CA ALA A 201 -1.39 15.81 -21.44
C ALA A 201 -2.35 14.91 -20.64
N ALA A 202 -3.52 15.42 -20.32
CA ALA A 202 -4.56 14.71 -19.58
C ALA A 202 -5.49 13.91 -20.50
N SER A 203 -5.75 12.67 -20.12
CA SER A 203 -6.69 11.75 -20.80
C SER A 203 -8.00 11.58 -20.03
N LEU A 204 -8.01 11.81 -18.72
CA LEU A 204 -9.21 11.74 -17.88
C LEU A 204 -9.24 12.91 -16.89
N GLN A 205 -10.45 13.39 -16.61
CA GLN A 205 -10.70 14.36 -15.55
C GLN A 205 -11.95 13.97 -14.76
N LEU A 206 -11.76 13.74 -13.47
CA LEU A 206 -12.82 13.64 -12.48
C LEU A 206 -13.02 15.02 -11.84
N ARG A 207 -14.27 15.44 -11.72
CA ARG A 207 -14.67 16.69 -11.07
C ARG A 207 -15.79 16.40 -10.10
N ARG A 208 -15.66 16.90 -8.87
CA ARG A 208 -16.68 16.77 -7.85
C ARG A 208 -16.76 18.06 -7.05
N LYS A 209 -17.97 18.48 -6.69
CA LYS A 209 -18.15 19.50 -5.66
C LYS A 209 -18.13 18.87 -4.27
N ALA A 210 -17.50 19.52 -3.31
CA ALA A 210 -17.37 19.01 -1.95
C ALA A 210 -18.73 18.86 -1.24
N ASP A 211 -19.74 19.62 -1.64
CA ASP A 211 -21.13 19.47 -1.16
C ASP A 211 -21.91 18.29 -1.80
N GLY A 212 -21.30 17.55 -2.72
CA GLY A 212 -21.93 16.43 -3.42
C GLY A 212 -22.98 16.81 -4.47
N SER A 213 -23.19 18.10 -4.74
CA SER A 213 -24.19 18.56 -5.71
C SER A 213 -23.80 18.33 -7.18
N TYR A 214 -22.53 17.97 -7.42
CA TYR A 214 -22.00 17.72 -8.76
C TYR A 214 -20.90 16.68 -8.73
N ASP A 215 -20.95 15.74 -9.69
CA ASP A 215 -19.91 14.79 -10.02
C ASP A 215 -19.89 14.55 -11.54
N ASP A 216 -18.70 14.50 -12.13
CA ASP A 216 -18.49 14.25 -13.55
C ASP A 216 -17.15 13.56 -13.79
N LEU A 217 -17.15 12.56 -14.69
CA LEU A 217 -15.94 11.95 -15.22
C LEU A 217 -15.93 12.16 -16.73
N SER A 218 -14.94 12.91 -17.20
CA SER A 218 -14.79 13.25 -18.62
C SER A 218 -13.46 12.74 -19.17
N SER A 219 -13.48 12.27 -20.42
CA SER A 219 -12.26 11.93 -21.16
C SER A 219 -11.74 13.14 -21.94
N GLY A 220 -10.42 13.33 -21.94
CA GLY A 220 -9.72 14.39 -22.67
C GLY A 220 -9.66 14.16 -24.19
N THR A 221 -9.98 12.95 -24.66
CA THR A 221 -10.34 12.71 -26.06
C THR A 221 -11.75 13.23 -26.29
N ALA A 222 -11.89 14.14 -27.26
CA ALA A 222 -13.14 14.83 -27.61
C ALA A 222 -14.41 13.99 -27.40
N ARG A 223 -15.30 14.51 -26.54
CA ARG A 223 -16.62 13.99 -26.14
C ARG A 223 -17.26 12.97 -27.11
N ALA A 224 -17.38 11.72 -26.65
CA ALA A 224 -18.54 10.88 -26.97
C ALA A 224 -19.46 10.90 -25.74
N GLY A 225 -20.67 11.45 -25.88
CA GLY A 225 -21.57 11.71 -24.75
C GLY A 225 -21.96 10.44 -23.99
N SER A 226 -21.69 10.42 -22.68
CA SER A 226 -22.22 9.42 -21.75
C SER A 226 -23.54 9.93 -21.14
N ARG A 227 -24.64 9.19 -21.35
CA ARG A 227 -25.92 9.41 -20.66
C ARG A 227 -25.85 8.70 -19.31
N ARG A 228 -26.05 9.44 -18.23
CA ARG A 228 -26.25 8.89 -16.87
C ARG A 228 -27.58 8.12 -16.84
N ARG A 229 -27.55 6.87 -16.40
CA ARG A 229 -28.74 6.11 -16.01
C ARG A 229 -28.94 6.37 -14.52
N THR A 230 -29.93 7.17 -14.14
CA THR A 230 -30.37 7.28 -12.75
C THR A 230 -31.14 6.01 -12.41
N SER A 231 -30.71 5.30 -11.36
CA SER A 231 -31.49 4.27 -10.68
C SER A 231 -32.62 4.88 -9.87
#